data_AF-A0A948UFJ8-F1
#
_entry.id   AF-A0A948UFJ8-F1
#
_cell.length_a   1.000
_cell.length_b   1.000
_cell.length_c   1.000
_cell.angle_alpha   90.00
_cell.angle_beta   90.00
_cell.angle_gamma   90.00
#
_symmetry.space_group_name_H-M   'P 1'
#
loop_
_entity.id
_entity.type
_entity.pdbx_description
1 polymer ?
#
loop_
_entity_poly.entity_id
_entity_poly.type
_entity_poly.pdbx_seq_one_letter_code
_entity_poly.pdbx_strand_id
1 'polypeptide(L)' 'MADLYLKALESERKALWATCRLKGLAKDTPERLRIAELDGLLAAHKAKAKPAT' A
#
# COMPACT_ATOMS: atom_id res chain seq x y z
N MET A 1 -10.26 -18.54 -1.26
CA MET A 1 -8.81 -18.43 -0.97
C MET A 1 -8.49 -16.94 -0.90
N ALA A 2 -7.80 -16.46 0.13
CA ALA A 2 -7.47 -15.04 0.20
C ALA A 2 -6.54 -14.68 -0.94
N ASP A 3 -6.76 -13.51 -1.55
CA ASP A 3 -5.83 -12.97 -2.54
C ASP A 3 -4.48 -12.69 -1.85
N LEU A 4 -3.53 -13.60 -2.08
CA LEU A 4 -2.20 -13.55 -1.46
C LEU A 4 -1.43 -12.31 -1.94
N TYR A 5 -1.71 -11.83 -3.14
CA TYR A 5 -1.13 -10.61 -3.68
C TYR A 5 -1.67 -9.37 -2.96
N LEU A 6 -3.00 -9.27 -2.80
CA LEU A 6 -3.61 -8.18 -2.04
C LEU A 6 -3.07 -8.12 -0.61
N LYS A 7 -3.00 -9.27 0.07
CA LYS A 7 -2.45 -9.37 1.43
C LYS A 7 -0.99 -8.93 1.51
N ALA A 8 -0.18 -9.25 0.50
CA ALA A 8 1.21 -8.83 0.45
C ALA A 8 1.33 -7.30 0.35
N LEU A 9 0.56 -6.67 -0.55
CA LEU A 9 0.54 -5.21 -0.71
C LEU A 9 0.09 -4.49 0.58
N GLU A 10 -0.96 -4.99 1.23
CA GLU A 10 -1.46 -4.41 2.48
C GLU A 10 -0.45 -4.55 3.63
N SER A 11 0.23 -5.70 3.71
CA SER A 11 1.26 -5.97 4.72
C SER A 11 2.47 -5.04 4.53
N GLU A 12 2.99 -4.93 3.31
CA GLU A 12 4.11 -4.05 2.97
C GLU A 12 3.78 -2.60 3.32
N ARG A 13 2.60 -2.12 2.90
CA ARG A 13 2.13 -0.77 3.19
C ARG A 13 2.09 -0.49 4.69
N LYS A 14 1.55 -1.42 5.49
CA LYS A 14 1.44 -1.28 6.95
C LYS A 14 2.82 -1.23 7.62
N ALA A 15 3.76 -2.08 7.17
CA ALA A 15 5.12 -2.09 7.68
C ALA A 15 5.84 -0.76 7.42
N LEU A 16 5.76 -0.25 6.18
CA LEU A 16 6.37 1.05 5.82
C LEU A 16 5.76 2.21 6.62
N TRP A 17 4.45 2.22 6.84
CA TRP A 17 3.81 3.22 7.69
C TRP A 17 4.32 3.18 9.13
N ALA A 18 4.51 1.98 9.70
CA ALA A 18 5.08 1.81 11.03
C ALA A 18 6.53 2.33 11.08
N THR A 19 7.35 2.01 10.08
CA THR A 19 8.73 2.51 9.97
C THR A 19 8.77 4.04 9.86
N CYS A 20 7.93 4.64 9.01
CA CYS A 20 7.85 6.09 8.86
C CYS A 20 7.49 6.78 10.18
N ARG A 21 6.52 6.23 10.92
CA ARG A 21 6.08 6.78 12.20
C ARG A 21 7.13 6.61 13.29
N LEU A 22 7.79 5.45 13.34
CA LEU A 22 8.81 5.15 14.34
C LEU A 22 10.06 6.03 14.17
N LYS A 23 10.48 6.26 12.92
CA LYS A 23 11.69 7.01 12.60
C LYS A 23 11.46 8.51 12.35
N GLY A 24 10.20 8.96 12.31
CA GLY A 24 9.87 10.35 11.98
C GLY A 24 10.27 10.76 10.56
N LEU A 25 10.11 9.86 9.59
CA LEU A 25 10.57 10.09 8.22
C LEU A 25 9.81 11.23 7.53
N ALA A 26 10.57 12.05 6.79
CA ALA A 26 10.04 13.12 5.93
C ALA A 26 9.16 12.56 4.80
N LYS A 27 8.44 13.44 4.11
CA LYS A 27 7.42 13.04 3.10
C LYS A 27 8.00 12.53 1.78
N ASP A 28 9.25 12.88 1.50
CA ASP A 28 10.00 12.63 0.27
C ASP A 28 10.94 11.43 0.38
N THR A 29 10.90 10.68 1.50
CA THR A 29 11.73 9.48 1.63
C THR A 29 11.23 8.35 0.74
N PRO A 30 12.12 7.42 0.35
CA PRO A 30 11.74 6.26 -0.46
C PRO A 30 10.58 5.45 0.12
N GLU A 31 10.48 5.33 1.45
CA GLU A 31 9.38 4.62 2.12
C GLU A 31 8.02 5.28 1.88
N ARG A 32 7.96 6.62 1.90
CA ARG A 32 6.73 7.37 1.64
C ARG A 32 6.33 7.30 0.17
N LEU A 33 7.31 7.37 -0.73
CA LEU A 33 7.07 7.19 -2.16
C LEU A 33 6.53 5.79 -2.45
N ARG A 34 7.11 4.76 -1.82
CA ARG A 34 6.63 3.38 -1.93
C ARG A 34 5.23 3.20 -1.36
N ILE A 35 4.89 3.83 -0.24
CA ILE A 35 3.50 3.84 0.28
C ILE A 35 2.52 4.40 -0.76
N ALA A 36 2.87 5.50 -1.44
CA ALA A 36 2.00 6.10 -2.46
C ALA A 36 1.81 5.18 -3.68
N GLU A 37 2.85 4.47 -4.09
CA GLU A 37 2.76 3.43 -5.13
C GLU A 37 1.82 2.29 -4.70
N LEU A 38 1.98 1.78 -3.46
CA LEU A 38 1.13 0.75 -2.90
C LEU A 38 -0.34 1.20 -2.80
N ASP A 39 -0.59 2.45 -2.44
CA ASP A 39 -1.94 3.04 -2.45
C ASP A 39 -2.57 2.97 -3.85
N GLY A 40 -1.81 3.28 -4.89
CA GLY A 40 -2.24 3.15 -6.29
C GLY A 40 -2.55 1.71 -6.69
N LEU A 41 -1.68 0.76 -6.36
CA LEU A 41 -1.87 -0.67 -6.65
C LEU A 41 -3.12 -1.24 -5.95
N LEU A 42 -3.32 -0.89 -4.68
CA LEU A 42 -4.49 -1.29 -3.90
C LEU A 42 -5.78 -0.71 -4.48
N ALA A 43 -5.76 0.55 -4.91
CA ALA A 43 -6.91 1.19 -5.55
C ALA A 43 -7.25 0.52 -6.90
N ALA A 44 -6.24 0.26 -7.73
CA ALA A 44 -6.42 -0.44 -9.00
C ALA A 44 -6.98 -1.86 -8.81
N HIS A 45 -6.52 -2.58 -7.79
CA HIS A 45 -7.04 -3.91 -7.46
C HIS A 45 -8.51 -3.85 -7.02
N LYS A 46 -8.87 -2.89 -6.15
CA LYS A 46 -10.25 -2.67 -5.70
C LYS A 46 -11.18 -2.28 -6.84
N ALA A 47 -10.70 -1.46 -7.78
CA ALA A 47 -11.46 -1.07 -8.96
C ALA A 47 -11.74 -2.28 -9.88
N LYS A 48 -10.77 -3.17 -10.07
CA LYS A 48 -10.98 -4.43 -10.81
C LYS A 48 -11.98 -5.37 -10.12
N ALA A 49 -12.00 -5.38 -8.79
CA ALA A 49 -12.91 -6.20 -8.01
C ALA A 49 -14.37 -5.72 -8.04
N LYS A 50 -14.61 -4.45 -8.39
CA LYS A 50 -15.96 -3.88 -8.53
C LYS A 50 -16.28 -3.70 -10.03
N PRO A 51 -16.98 -4.65 -10.68
CA PRO A 51 -17.44 -4.41 -12.04
C PRO A 51 -18.38 -3.20 -12.04
N ALA A 52 -18.20 -2.31 -13.01
CA ALA A 52 -19.08 -1.17 -13.20
C ALA A 52 -20.48 -1.69 -13.53
N THR A 53 -21.41 -1.54 -12.58
CA THR A 53 -22.84 -1.75 -12.74
C THR A 53 -23.53 -0.46 -13.13
#